data_AF-F0F735-F1
#
_entry.id   AF-F0F735-F1
#
_cell.length_a   1.000
_cell.length_b   1.000
_cell.length_c   1.000
_cell.angle_alpha   90.00
_cell.angle_beta   90.00
_cell.angle_gamma   90.00
#
_symmetry.space_group_name_H-M   'P 1'
#
loop_
_entity.id
_entity.type
_entity.pdbx_description
1 polymer ?
#
loop_
_entity_poly.entity_id
_entity_poly.type
_entity_poly.pdbx_seq_one_letter_code
_entity_poly.pdbx_strand_id
1 'polypeptide(L)'
;MKKVIFITLCLLGLIGMTTACHSENGNQQDMMPSALQGKLAGTYVPLFSEQGINAPKWDRLWISETAKYTGIGQAPAAVEKMKNSMAGTVIGQEAIAKFGDHPNSDMDFSGSYQFDCGFKQGVAKFIISGRIIKGLDGQGNVLFSHNYSEYDYDKSLDTHKFKSDDGNKDEFTYFFFRPDTPEETCHIEFRYGSDPDALTGLRTGRYAYWMAAAVREGNDADCEGSIRLFVEENLSKEKE
;
A
#
# COMPACT_ATOMS: atom_id res chain seq x y z
N MET A 1 -7.33 4.49 -30.28
CA MET A 1 -6.34 3.50 -29.80
C MET A 1 -6.32 3.61 -28.29
N LYS A 2 -6.67 2.53 -27.59
CA LYS A 2 -6.95 2.53 -26.15
C LYS A 2 -5.63 2.65 -25.37
N LYS A 3 -5.51 3.66 -24.52
CA LYS A 3 -4.32 3.92 -23.71
C LYS A 3 -4.55 3.37 -22.31
N VAL A 4 -3.69 2.42 -21.93
CA VAL A 4 -3.56 1.87 -20.58
C VAL A 4 -2.79 2.91 -19.78
N ILE A 5 -3.35 3.37 -18.65
CA ILE A 5 -2.71 4.31 -17.73
C ILE A 5 -1.62 3.54 -16.98
N PHE A 6 -0.35 3.91 -17.18
CA PHE A 6 0.78 3.32 -16.48
C PHE A 6 0.99 4.07 -15.16
N ILE A 7 0.81 3.37 -14.03
CA ILE A 7 1.46 3.77 -12.77
C ILE A 7 2.96 3.65 -13.05
N THR A 8 3.67 4.77 -12.99
CA THR A 8 5.07 4.84 -13.40
C THR A 8 5.96 4.18 -12.35
N LEU A 9 6.48 3.02 -12.73
CA LEU A 9 7.48 2.23 -12.02
C LEU A 9 8.85 2.90 -12.10
N CYS A 10 9.34 3.48 -11.01
CA CYS A 10 10.70 4.03 -10.95
C CYS A 10 11.74 2.92 -10.77
N LEU A 11 12.21 2.36 -11.88
CA LEU A 11 13.30 1.38 -11.97
C LEU A 11 14.67 2.04 -11.68
N LEU A 12 15.31 1.67 -10.56
CA LEU A 12 16.76 1.74 -10.39
C LEU A 12 17.28 0.34 -10.03
N GLY A 13 17.76 -0.37 -11.05
CA GLY A 13 18.30 -1.72 -10.90
C GLY A 13 19.72 -1.73 -10.35
N LEU A 14 19.98 -2.65 -9.41
CA LEU A 14 21.31 -3.16 -9.10
C LEU A 14 21.23 -4.69 -8.94
N ILE A 15 22.07 -5.37 -9.72
CA ILE A 15 22.17 -6.82 -9.83
C ILE A 15 23.03 -7.36 -8.67
N GLY A 16 22.58 -8.46 -8.07
CA GLY A 16 23.41 -9.33 -7.23
C GLY A 16 22.83 -10.75 -7.19
N MET A 17 23.41 -11.66 -7.97
CA MET A 17 23.14 -13.09 -7.86
C MET A 17 23.99 -13.70 -6.75
N THR A 18 23.38 -14.41 -5.80
CA THR A 18 24.03 -15.55 -5.13
C THR A 18 22.98 -16.60 -4.72
N THR A 19 23.16 -17.80 -5.24
CA THR A 19 22.59 -19.05 -4.71
C THR A 19 23.24 -19.39 -3.37
N ALA A 20 22.46 -19.77 -2.37
CA ALA A 20 22.94 -20.50 -1.20
C ALA A 20 21.96 -21.60 -0.78
N CYS A 21 22.54 -22.74 -0.47
CA CYS A 21 21.93 -24.00 -0.09
C CYS A 21 21.23 -23.90 1.29
N HIS A 22 20.13 -24.62 1.46
CA HIS A 22 19.39 -24.75 2.72
C HIS A 22 20.20 -25.52 3.78
N SER A 23 20.25 -25.01 5.01
CA SER A 23 20.44 -25.82 6.22
C SER A 23 19.50 -25.33 7.33
N GLU A 24 18.63 -26.23 7.81
CA GLU A 24 17.74 -26.01 8.94
C GLU A 24 18.49 -26.11 10.29
N ASN A 25 18.00 -25.33 11.27
CA ASN A 25 18.41 -25.17 12.69
C ASN A 25 19.18 -23.88 13.04
N GLY A 26 18.63 -22.72 12.66
CA GLY A 26 18.97 -21.43 13.27
C GLY A 26 17.84 -20.96 14.19
N ASN A 27 18.17 -20.42 15.37
CA ASN A 27 17.24 -19.66 16.18
C ASN A 27 16.59 -18.58 15.29
N GLN A 28 15.26 -18.59 15.14
CA GLN A 28 14.55 -17.61 14.30
C GLN A 28 14.82 -16.15 14.71
N GLN A 29 15.32 -15.93 15.94
CA GLN A 29 15.78 -14.64 16.46
C GLN A 29 16.98 -14.04 15.70
N ASP A 30 17.79 -14.85 15.02
CA ASP A 30 19.07 -14.43 14.41
C ASP A 30 18.98 -14.12 12.91
N MET A 31 17.81 -14.28 12.26
CA MET A 31 17.70 -13.90 10.85
C MET A 31 17.61 -12.38 10.71
N MET A 32 18.49 -11.83 9.87
CA MET A 32 18.52 -10.41 9.55
C MET A 32 17.29 -10.00 8.73
N PRO A 33 16.76 -8.77 8.90
CA PRO A 33 15.71 -8.24 8.01
C PRO A 33 16.16 -8.22 6.55
N SER A 34 15.22 -8.41 5.63
CA SER A 34 15.48 -8.18 4.20
C SER A 34 15.77 -6.70 3.93
N ALA A 35 16.31 -6.40 2.75
CA ALA A 35 16.64 -5.03 2.37
C ALA A 35 15.41 -4.11 2.44
N LEU A 36 14.24 -4.58 2.00
CA LEU A 36 13.00 -3.83 2.10
C LEU A 36 12.57 -3.67 3.56
N GLN A 37 12.56 -4.74 4.36
CA GLN A 37 12.20 -4.64 5.79
C GLN A 37 13.08 -3.64 6.56
N GLY A 38 14.35 -3.51 6.19
CA GLY A 38 15.26 -2.50 6.75
C GLY A 38 14.84 -1.04 6.46
N LYS A 39 14.07 -0.80 5.39
CA LYS A 39 13.55 0.52 5.00
C LYS A 39 12.12 0.78 5.49
N LEU A 40 11.39 -0.22 5.95
CA LEU A 40 9.98 -0.08 6.36
C LEU A 40 9.81 0.36 7.83
N ALA A 41 10.88 0.61 8.59
CA ALA A 41 10.78 0.89 10.01
C ALA A 41 9.94 2.14 10.32
N GLY A 42 8.96 2.01 11.23
CA GLY A 42 8.10 3.13 11.59
C GLY A 42 6.82 2.72 12.34
N THR A 43 6.11 3.73 12.82
CA THR A 43 4.71 3.61 13.25
C THR A 43 3.84 4.26 12.19
N TYR A 44 2.81 3.55 11.73
CA TYR A 44 2.04 3.91 10.55
C TYR A 44 0.56 4.06 10.86
N VAL A 45 -0.05 5.08 10.26
CA VAL A 45 -1.50 5.31 10.21
C VAL A 45 -1.98 5.22 8.76
N PRO A 46 -3.27 4.96 8.49
CA PRO A 46 -3.79 4.93 7.12
C PRO A 46 -3.53 6.26 6.42
N LEU A 47 -3.01 6.20 5.18
CA LEU A 47 -2.60 7.37 4.41
C LEU A 47 -3.78 8.33 4.20
N PHE A 48 -4.89 7.83 3.66
CA PHE A 48 -6.11 8.61 3.37
C PHE A 48 -7.02 8.79 4.59
N SER A 49 -6.45 9.21 5.74
CA SER A 49 -7.19 9.46 6.98
C SER A 49 -6.96 10.85 7.54
N GLU A 50 -7.73 11.23 8.57
CA GLU A 50 -7.53 12.48 9.33
C GLU A 50 -6.18 12.53 10.06
N GLN A 51 -5.53 11.38 10.28
CA GLN A 51 -4.17 11.30 10.84
C GLN A 51 -3.09 11.36 9.75
N GLY A 52 -3.48 11.17 8.48
CA GLY A 52 -2.60 11.23 7.32
C GLY A 52 -2.93 12.43 6.41
N ILE A 53 -2.98 12.19 5.11
CA ILE A 53 -3.06 13.26 4.10
C ILE A 53 -4.46 13.86 3.95
N ASN A 54 -5.48 13.29 4.57
CA ASN A 54 -6.82 13.87 4.60
C ASN A 54 -7.04 14.83 5.79
N ALA A 55 -6.04 15.04 6.65
CA ALA A 55 -6.12 16.03 7.73
C ALA A 55 -6.39 17.45 7.16
N PRO A 56 -7.28 18.26 7.79
CA PRO A 56 -7.63 19.59 7.28
C PRO A 56 -6.43 20.55 7.12
N LYS A 57 -5.35 20.34 7.89
CA LYS A 57 -4.11 21.13 7.75
C LYS A 57 -3.49 21.04 6.35
N TRP A 58 -3.82 19.99 5.59
CA TRP A 58 -3.31 19.74 4.25
C TRP A 58 -4.19 20.28 3.13
N ASP A 59 -5.39 20.80 3.40
CA ASP A 59 -6.33 21.21 2.34
C ASP A 59 -5.74 22.28 1.41
N ARG A 60 -4.98 23.23 1.96
CA ARG A 60 -4.31 24.24 1.14
C ARG A 60 -3.26 23.62 0.21
N LEU A 61 -2.50 22.64 0.70
CA LEU A 61 -1.49 21.95 -0.09
C LEU A 61 -2.15 21.19 -1.24
N TRP A 62 -3.15 20.36 -0.94
CA TRP A 62 -3.96 19.64 -1.93
C TRP A 62 -4.44 20.56 -3.07
N ILE A 63 -5.06 21.69 -2.72
CA ILE A 63 -5.54 22.66 -3.71
C ILE A 63 -4.39 23.26 -4.52
N SER A 64 -3.31 23.68 -3.85
CA SER A 64 -2.19 24.33 -4.52
C SER A 64 -1.43 23.42 -5.48
N GLU A 65 -1.21 22.15 -5.10
CA GLU A 65 -0.56 21.15 -5.94
C GLU A 65 -1.46 20.77 -7.12
N THR A 66 -2.75 20.54 -6.86
CA THR A 66 -3.73 20.20 -7.90
C THR A 66 -3.92 21.34 -8.91
N ALA A 67 -3.86 22.59 -8.46
CA ALA A 67 -3.98 23.76 -9.31
C ALA A 67 -2.84 23.88 -10.34
N LYS A 68 -1.67 23.26 -10.09
CA LYS A 68 -0.56 23.21 -11.06
C LYS A 68 -0.96 22.49 -12.35
N TYR A 69 -1.90 21.54 -12.28
CA TYR A 69 -2.33 20.72 -13.41
C TYR A 69 -3.70 21.12 -13.97
N THR A 70 -4.60 21.59 -13.09
CA THR A 70 -6.02 21.83 -13.44
C THR A 70 -6.40 23.30 -13.47
N GLY A 71 -5.56 24.18 -12.94
CA GLY A 71 -5.89 25.58 -12.66
C GLY A 71 -6.73 25.74 -11.38
N ILE A 72 -6.62 26.91 -10.75
CA ILE A 72 -7.20 27.17 -9.41
C ILE A 72 -8.72 26.94 -9.34
N GLY A 73 -9.45 27.20 -10.44
CA GLY A 73 -10.92 27.06 -10.46
C GLY A 73 -11.40 25.61 -10.48
N GLN A 74 -10.61 24.67 -11.02
CA GLN A 74 -10.98 23.25 -11.12
C GLN A 74 -10.33 22.40 -10.03
N ALA A 75 -9.34 22.95 -9.31
CA ALA A 75 -8.60 22.22 -8.29
C ALA A 75 -9.47 21.62 -7.18
N PRO A 76 -10.47 22.32 -6.59
CA PRO A 76 -11.31 21.72 -5.55
C PRO A 76 -12.03 20.44 -5.99
N ALA A 77 -12.64 20.46 -7.18
CA ALA A 77 -13.37 19.31 -7.72
C ALA A 77 -12.42 18.14 -8.08
N ALA A 78 -11.22 18.45 -8.57
CA ALA A 78 -10.21 17.44 -8.84
C ALA A 78 -9.67 16.78 -7.56
N VAL A 79 -9.43 17.55 -6.49
CA VAL A 79 -9.08 17.02 -5.16
C VAL A 79 -10.16 16.11 -4.63
N GLU A 80 -11.43 16.53 -4.70
CA GLU A 80 -12.57 15.72 -4.25
C GLU A 80 -12.62 14.37 -4.99
N LYS A 81 -12.49 14.40 -6.33
CA LYS A 81 -12.46 13.20 -7.15
C LYS A 81 -11.32 12.25 -6.76
N MET A 82 -10.12 12.79 -6.54
CA MET A 82 -8.93 12.04 -6.12
C MET A 82 -9.08 11.42 -4.74
N LYS A 83 -9.58 12.17 -3.75
CA LYS A 83 -9.85 11.61 -2.41
C LYS A 83 -10.94 10.54 -2.46
N ASN A 84 -11.97 10.73 -3.30
CA ASN A 84 -13.05 9.78 -3.46
C ASN A 84 -12.60 8.45 -4.08
N SER A 85 -11.62 8.42 -5.00
CA SER A 85 -11.18 7.15 -5.60
C SER A 85 -10.53 6.18 -4.60
N MET A 86 -10.05 6.70 -3.46
CA MET A 86 -9.38 5.96 -2.38
C MET A 86 -10.24 5.79 -1.12
N ALA A 87 -11.48 6.31 -1.15
CA ALA A 87 -12.45 6.26 -0.06
C ALA A 87 -13.42 5.05 -0.17
N GLY A 88 -12.95 3.95 -0.76
CA GLY A 88 -13.72 2.72 -0.88
C GLY A 88 -14.18 2.19 0.48
N THR A 89 -15.37 1.61 0.53
CA THR A 89 -15.95 1.02 1.74
C THR A 89 -16.37 -0.43 1.55
N VAL A 90 -16.39 -0.90 0.31
CA VAL A 90 -16.76 -2.26 -0.08
C VAL A 90 -15.53 -2.94 -0.68
N ILE A 91 -15.34 -4.21 -0.36
CA ILE A 91 -14.24 -5.04 -0.87
C ILE A 91 -14.78 -6.42 -1.26
N GLY A 92 -13.95 -7.24 -1.90
CA GLY A 92 -14.32 -8.62 -2.23
C GLY A 92 -15.54 -8.71 -3.15
N GLN A 93 -16.44 -9.64 -2.86
CA GLN A 93 -17.62 -9.91 -3.68
C GLN A 93 -18.57 -8.72 -3.81
N GLU A 94 -18.69 -7.89 -2.77
CA GLU A 94 -19.54 -6.70 -2.83
C GLU A 94 -18.96 -5.65 -3.77
N ALA A 95 -17.64 -5.43 -3.74
CA ALA A 95 -16.96 -4.54 -4.66
C ALA A 95 -16.99 -5.05 -6.10
N ILE A 96 -16.81 -6.36 -6.30
CA ILE A 96 -16.95 -7.02 -7.59
C ILE A 96 -18.35 -6.80 -8.16
N ALA A 97 -19.40 -7.01 -7.37
CA ALA A 97 -20.77 -6.77 -7.82
C ALA A 97 -21.03 -5.30 -8.19
N LYS A 98 -20.39 -4.36 -7.48
CA LYS A 98 -20.56 -2.91 -7.68
C LYS A 98 -19.80 -2.38 -8.90
N PHE A 99 -18.56 -2.83 -9.10
CA PHE A 99 -17.64 -2.28 -10.10
C PHE A 99 -17.40 -3.19 -11.30
N GLY A 100 -17.77 -4.47 -11.20
CA GLY A 100 -17.62 -5.50 -12.24
C GLY A 100 -16.35 -6.34 -12.13
N ASP A 101 -16.35 -7.48 -12.83
CA ASP A 101 -15.19 -8.35 -13.05
C ASP A 101 -14.43 -7.90 -14.30
N HIS A 102 -13.33 -7.15 -14.11
CA HIS A 102 -12.61 -6.47 -15.19
C HIS A 102 -12.03 -7.48 -16.19
N PRO A 103 -12.62 -7.62 -17.39
CA PRO A 103 -12.44 -8.83 -18.20
C PRO A 103 -11.10 -8.89 -18.94
N ASN A 104 -10.33 -7.79 -18.96
CA ASN A 104 -9.08 -7.69 -19.70
C ASN A 104 -7.88 -8.12 -18.84
N SER A 105 -7.73 -7.50 -17.67
CA SER A 105 -6.74 -7.87 -16.66
C SER A 105 -7.15 -7.30 -15.30
N ASP A 106 -6.60 -7.90 -14.25
CA ASP A 106 -6.76 -7.46 -12.87
C ASP A 106 -6.09 -6.08 -12.60
N MET A 107 -5.33 -5.56 -13.57
CA MET A 107 -4.68 -4.25 -13.57
C MET A 107 -5.37 -3.22 -14.49
N ASP A 108 -6.52 -3.55 -15.09
CA ASP A 108 -7.26 -2.63 -15.94
C ASP A 108 -8.13 -1.69 -15.10
N PHE A 109 -7.64 -0.47 -14.85
CA PHE A 109 -8.33 0.59 -14.11
C PHE A 109 -9.06 1.60 -15.03
N SER A 110 -9.38 1.23 -16.27
CA SER A 110 -10.05 2.16 -17.20
C SER A 110 -11.56 2.36 -16.93
N GLY A 111 -12.19 1.45 -16.18
CA GLY A 111 -13.60 1.53 -15.79
C GLY A 111 -13.83 2.32 -14.50
N SER A 112 -15.06 2.30 -13.98
CA SER A 112 -15.33 2.82 -12.63
C SER A 112 -14.75 1.88 -11.58
N TYR A 113 -14.04 2.44 -10.62
CA TYR A 113 -13.51 1.70 -9.47
C TYR A 113 -13.36 2.64 -8.28
N GLN A 114 -13.28 2.04 -7.10
CA GLN A 114 -12.90 2.70 -5.89
C GLN A 114 -12.11 1.68 -5.07
N PHE A 115 -10.91 2.05 -4.64
CA PHE A 115 -10.16 1.22 -3.70
C PHE A 115 -10.47 1.66 -2.27
N ASP A 116 -10.62 0.68 -1.39
CA ASP A 116 -10.48 0.91 0.03
C ASP A 116 -8.99 0.87 0.36
N CYS A 117 -8.45 2.03 0.77
CA CYS A 117 -7.04 2.15 1.15
C CYS A 117 -6.79 2.14 2.66
N GLY A 118 -7.82 1.79 3.44
CA GLY A 118 -7.76 1.73 4.89
C GLY A 118 -7.18 0.42 5.41
N PHE A 119 -6.92 0.39 6.71
CA PHE A 119 -6.61 -0.85 7.42
C PHE A 119 -7.89 -1.62 7.73
N LYS A 120 -7.74 -2.92 7.91
CA LYS A 120 -8.80 -3.91 8.12
C LYS A 120 -8.62 -4.65 9.45
N GLN A 121 -9.63 -5.43 9.83
CA GLN A 121 -9.64 -6.23 11.07
C GLN A 121 -9.39 -5.42 12.35
N GLY A 122 -9.88 -4.17 12.38
CA GLY A 122 -9.81 -3.30 13.56
C GLY A 122 -8.44 -2.66 13.82
N VAL A 123 -7.46 -2.87 12.93
CA VAL A 123 -6.14 -2.24 13.06
C VAL A 123 -6.27 -0.74 12.84
N ALA A 124 -5.80 0.05 13.81
CA ALA A 124 -5.65 1.49 13.70
C ALA A 124 -4.22 1.91 13.37
N LYS A 125 -3.22 1.14 13.82
CA LYS A 125 -1.80 1.41 13.58
C LYS A 125 -1.00 0.14 13.32
N PHE A 126 0.02 0.26 12.47
CA PHE A 126 1.08 -0.73 12.38
C PHE A 126 2.38 -0.18 12.97
N ILE A 127 3.11 -1.00 13.71
CA ILE A 127 4.49 -0.74 14.11
C ILE A 127 5.35 -1.78 13.42
N ILE A 128 6.26 -1.31 12.55
CA ILE A 128 7.19 -2.14 11.81
C ILE A 128 8.60 -1.87 12.34
N SER A 129 9.29 -2.93 12.76
CA SER A 129 10.65 -2.86 13.28
C SER A 129 11.44 -4.09 12.83
N GLY A 130 12.18 -3.94 11.72
CA GLY A 130 12.87 -5.05 11.08
C GLY A 130 11.89 -6.12 10.64
N ARG A 131 12.00 -7.32 11.21
CA ARG A 131 11.13 -8.46 10.89
C ARG A 131 9.82 -8.48 11.66
N ILE A 132 9.68 -7.62 12.67
CA ILE A 132 8.48 -7.60 13.51
C ILE A 132 7.47 -6.62 12.91
N ILE A 133 6.27 -7.12 12.65
CA ILE A 133 5.09 -6.30 12.35
C ILE A 133 4.09 -6.50 13.49
N LYS A 134 3.63 -5.39 14.05
CA LYS A 134 2.65 -5.34 15.14
C LYS A 134 1.47 -4.47 14.75
N GLY A 135 0.26 -4.96 14.95
CA GLY A 135 -0.97 -4.19 14.77
C GLY A 135 -1.56 -3.76 16.12
N LEU A 136 -1.97 -2.50 16.21
CA LEU A 136 -2.69 -1.95 17.36
C LEU A 136 -4.12 -1.58 16.98
N ASP A 137 -5.06 -1.75 17.91
CA ASP A 137 -6.42 -1.20 17.78
C ASP A 137 -6.47 0.30 18.08
N GLY A 138 -7.67 0.90 17.97
CA GLY A 138 -7.87 2.33 18.24
C GLY A 138 -7.66 2.75 19.70
N GLN A 139 -7.55 1.80 20.63
CA GLN A 139 -7.24 2.04 22.05
C GLN A 139 -5.75 1.80 22.37
N GLY A 140 -4.96 1.33 21.39
CA GLY A 140 -3.55 1.00 21.55
C GLY A 140 -3.29 -0.41 22.06
N ASN A 141 -4.31 -1.28 22.15
CA ASN A 141 -4.10 -2.68 22.48
C ASN A 141 -3.48 -3.43 21.30
N VAL A 142 -2.60 -4.39 21.60
CA VAL A 142 -1.98 -5.23 20.56
C VAL A 142 -3.01 -6.23 20.05
N LEU A 143 -3.30 -6.17 18.74
CA LEU A 143 -4.14 -7.15 18.05
C LEU A 143 -3.32 -8.37 17.61
N PHE A 144 -2.11 -8.13 17.12
CA PHE A 144 -1.16 -9.16 16.74
C PHE A 144 0.27 -8.62 16.78
N SER A 145 1.25 -9.51 16.85
CA SER A 145 2.67 -9.18 16.74
C SER A 145 3.45 -10.43 16.33
N HIS A 146 3.98 -10.44 15.12
CA HIS A 146 4.68 -11.61 14.57
C HIS A 146 6.02 -11.25 13.95
N ASN A 147 6.90 -12.25 13.85
CA ASN A 147 8.08 -12.17 13.00
C ASN A 147 7.72 -12.63 11.58
N TYR A 148 8.29 -11.96 10.58
CA TYR A 148 8.07 -12.26 9.17
C TYR A 148 9.38 -12.45 8.41
N SER A 149 9.37 -13.42 7.51
CA SER A 149 10.42 -13.65 6.52
C SER A 149 9.87 -13.47 5.11
N GLU A 150 10.65 -12.82 4.26
CA GLU A 150 10.38 -12.77 2.82
C GLU A 150 10.54 -14.18 2.25
N TYR A 151 9.55 -14.66 1.50
CA TYR A 151 9.58 -16.00 0.91
C TYR A 151 9.46 -16.01 -0.62
N ASP A 152 9.01 -14.90 -1.22
CA ASP A 152 8.85 -14.77 -2.67
C ASP A 152 8.83 -13.29 -3.09
N TYR A 153 9.15 -13.03 -4.35
CA TYR A 153 9.02 -11.72 -4.98
C TYR A 153 8.32 -11.85 -6.34
N ASP A 154 7.15 -11.22 -6.43
CA ASP A 154 6.33 -11.22 -7.62
C ASP A 154 6.73 -10.10 -8.57
N LYS A 155 7.49 -10.45 -9.61
CA LYS A 155 7.93 -9.50 -10.64
C LYS A 155 6.80 -8.90 -11.46
N SER A 156 5.68 -9.61 -11.60
CA SER A 156 4.58 -9.14 -12.44
C SER A 156 3.79 -8.02 -11.77
N LEU A 157 3.74 -8.07 -10.44
CA LEU A 157 3.06 -7.09 -9.61
C LEU A 157 4.04 -6.11 -8.95
N ASP A 158 5.35 -6.37 -8.99
CA ASP A 158 6.36 -5.70 -8.17
C ASP A 158 5.99 -5.76 -6.68
N THR A 159 6.03 -6.96 -6.10
CA THR A 159 5.53 -7.21 -4.75
C THR A 159 6.37 -8.20 -3.99
N HIS A 160 6.83 -7.78 -2.82
CA HIS A 160 7.56 -8.59 -1.86
C HIS A 160 6.59 -9.34 -0.96
N LYS A 161 6.67 -10.67 -0.93
CA LYS A 161 5.75 -11.53 -0.17
C LYS A 161 6.42 -12.03 1.09
N PHE A 162 5.80 -11.73 2.21
CA PHE A 162 6.23 -12.11 3.55
C PHE A 162 5.24 -13.08 4.19
N LYS A 163 5.77 -14.04 4.94
CA LYS A 163 5.00 -14.99 5.72
C LYS A 163 5.50 -14.95 7.16
N SER A 164 4.58 -15.07 8.11
CA SER A 164 4.93 -15.17 9.52
C SER A 164 5.71 -16.45 9.82
N ASP A 165 6.72 -16.32 10.67
CA ASP A 165 7.55 -17.43 11.16
C ASP A 165 6.89 -18.22 12.30
N ASP A 166 5.84 -17.64 12.91
CA ASP A 166 5.26 -18.10 14.18
C ASP A 166 4.26 -19.26 13.99
N GLY A 167 3.99 -19.67 12.75
CA GLY A 167 3.04 -20.74 12.42
C GLY A 167 1.58 -20.38 12.70
N ASN A 168 1.27 -19.09 12.90
CA ASN A 168 -0.08 -18.58 13.06
C ASN A 168 -0.93 -18.81 11.80
N LYS A 169 -2.24 -18.90 11.98
CA LYS A 169 -3.24 -19.12 10.91
C LYS A 169 -4.36 -18.09 10.98
N ASP A 170 -4.04 -16.90 11.44
CA ASP A 170 -4.97 -15.77 11.52
C ASP A 170 -4.87 -14.89 10.25
N GLU A 171 -5.58 -13.77 10.25
CA GLU A 171 -5.60 -12.84 9.12
C GLU A 171 -4.24 -12.15 8.89
N PHE A 172 -3.31 -12.24 9.81
CA PHE A 172 -2.00 -11.59 9.74
C PHE A 172 -0.89 -12.58 9.37
N THR A 173 -1.21 -13.77 8.85
CA THR A 173 -0.19 -14.75 8.44
C THR A 173 0.69 -14.25 7.29
N TYR A 174 0.15 -13.49 6.33
CA TYR A 174 0.87 -13.01 5.16
C TYR A 174 0.81 -11.49 5.02
N PHE A 175 1.91 -10.88 4.59
CA PHE A 175 2.01 -9.47 4.21
C PHE A 175 2.68 -9.34 2.85
N PHE A 176 2.04 -8.63 1.92
CA PHE A 176 2.50 -8.40 0.56
C PHE A 176 2.75 -6.90 0.41
N PHE A 177 4.02 -6.49 0.34
CA PHE A 177 4.42 -5.09 0.23
C PHE A 177 4.76 -4.72 -1.21
N ARG A 178 4.30 -3.55 -1.66
CA ARG A 178 4.89 -2.85 -2.80
C ARG A 178 6.31 -2.37 -2.45
N PRO A 179 7.15 -2.01 -3.44
CA PRO A 179 8.48 -1.48 -3.17
C PRO A 179 8.47 -0.09 -2.51
N ASP A 180 7.31 0.56 -2.37
CA ASP A 180 7.16 1.87 -1.73
C ASP A 180 7.78 1.92 -0.34
N THR A 181 8.55 2.98 -0.09
CA THR A 181 9.21 3.22 1.19
C THR A 181 9.03 4.67 1.63
N PRO A 182 9.07 4.94 2.95
CA PRO A 182 9.01 6.31 3.44
C PRO A 182 10.10 7.22 2.84
N GLU A 183 11.29 6.69 2.61
CA GLU A 183 12.42 7.46 2.08
C GLU A 183 12.29 7.77 0.58
N GLU A 184 11.64 6.89 -0.20
CA GLU A 184 11.59 7.02 -1.67
C GLU A 184 10.26 7.58 -2.16
N THR A 185 9.13 7.14 -1.60
CA THR A 185 7.78 7.52 -2.05
C THR A 185 6.92 8.12 -0.93
N CYS A 186 7.51 8.39 0.24
CA CYS A 186 6.87 9.05 1.38
C CYS A 186 5.71 8.27 2.03
N HIS A 187 5.41 7.06 1.56
CA HIS A 187 4.37 6.18 2.10
C HIS A 187 4.76 4.72 1.86
N ILE A 188 3.92 3.81 2.34
CA ILE A 188 4.03 2.38 2.06
C ILE A 188 2.69 1.86 1.54
N GLU A 189 2.71 0.89 0.63
CA GLU A 189 1.53 0.17 0.16
C GLU A 189 1.67 -1.32 0.40
N PHE A 190 0.61 -1.94 0.91
CA PHE A 190 0.63 -3.37 1.22
C PHE A 190 -0.76 -3.99 1.32
N ARG A 191 -0.78 -5.32 1.29
CA ARG A 191 -1.95 -6.16 1.55
C ARG A 191 -1.57 -7.19 2.61
N TYR A 192 -2.53 -7.64 3.39
CA TYR A 192 -2.29 -8.71 4.37
C TYR A 192 -3.52 -9.60 4.54
N GLY A 193 -3.30 -10.85 4.92
CA GLY A 193 -4.36 -11.85 4.93
C GLY A 193 -3.88 -13.24 5.29
N SER A 194 -4.82 -14.17 5.36
CA SER A 194 -4.56 -15.60 5.60
C SER A 194 -4.37 -16.44 4.33
N ASP A 195 -4.65 -15.87 3.15
CA ASP A 195 -4.70 -16.58 1.85
C ASP A 195 -3.83 -15.83 0.82
N PRO A 196 -2.64 -16.36 0.48
CA PRO A 196 -1.71 -15.69 -0.42
C PRO A 196 -2.22 -15.58 -1.87
N ASP A 197 -3.06 -16.52 -2.32
CA ASP A 197 -3.61 -16.47 -3.68
C ASP A 197 -4.63 -15.32 -3.78
N ALA A 198 -5.48 -15.18 -2.77
CA ALA A 198 -6.42 -14.06 -2.70
C ALA A 198 -5.72 -12.69 -2.54
N LEU A 199 -4.55 -12.63 -1.92
CA LEU A 199 -3.75 -11.39 -1.77
C LEU A 199 -3.04 -10.96 -3.06
N THR A 200 -2.99 -11.83 -4.07
CA THR A 200 -2.42 -11.49 -5.37
C THR A 200 -3.41 -10.71 -6.24
N GLY A 201 -4.72 -11.03 -6.17
CA GLY A 201 -5.75 -10.40 -7.00
C GLY A 201 -6.24 -9.05 -6.47
N LEU A 202 -6.00 -7.94 -7.18
CA LEU A 202 -6.45 -6.60 -6.84
C LEU A 202 -7.95 -6.38 -7.08
N ARG A 203 -8.59 -7.09 -8.02
CA ARG A 203 -10.02 -6.95 -8.36
C ARG A 203 -10.78 -8.25 -8.29
N THR A 204 -10.13 -9.32 -7.85
CA THR A 204 -10.71 -10.66 -7.70
C THR A 204 -10.49 -11.21 -6.30
N GLY A 205 -11.27 -12.21 -5.93
CA GLY A 205 -11.15 -12.87 -4.63
C GLY A 205 -11.68 -12.03 -3.45
N ARG A 206 -11.46 -12.52 -2.24
CA ARG A 206 -12.00 -11.91 -1.00
C ARG A 206 -11.42 -10.53 -0.66
N TYR A 207 -10.24 -10.22 -1.20
CA TYR A 207 -9.54 -8.95 -0.96
C TYR A 207 -9.64 -7.98 -2.15
N ALA A 208 -10.48 -8.27 -3.14
CA ALA A 208 -10.70 -7.39 -4.28
C ALA A 208 -11.00 -5.95 -3.83
N TYR A 209 -10.47 -4.97 -4.55
CA TYR A 209 -10.64 -3.54 -4.32
C TYR A 209 -10.08 -3.03 -2.98
N TRP A 210 -9.08 -3.72 -2.43
CA TRP A 210 -8.39 -3.32 -1.21
C TRP A 210 -6.87 -3.34 -1.39
N MET A 211 -6.25 -2.20 -1.06
CA MET A 211 -4.80 -1.98 -1.01
C MET A 211 -4.52 -1.01 0.14
N ALA A 212 -3.99 -1.48 1.26
CA ALA A 212 -3.69 -0.58 2.37
C ALA A 212 -2.55 0.36 1.97
N ALA A 213 -2.74 1.66 2.20
CA ALA A 213 -1.69 2.66 2.06
C ALA A 213 -1.47 3.33 3.41
N ALA A 214 -0.21 3.58 3.79
CA ALA A 214 0.12 4.13 5.10
C ALA A 214 1.26 5.14 5.08
N VAL A 215 1.21 6.06 6.03
CA VAL A 215 2.22 7.11 6.23
C VAL A 215 2.73 7.06 7.67
N ARG A 216 3.98 7.46 7.92
CA ARG A 216 4.52 7.49 9.29
C ARG A 216 3.70 8.47 10.14
N GLU A 217 3.27 8.00 11.30
CA GLU A 217 2.47 8.79 12.24
C GLU A 217 3.20 10.08 12.62
N GLY A 218 2.53 11.22 12.45
CA GLY A 218 3.05 12.52 12.83
C GLY A 218 4.20 13.03 11.97
N ASN A 219 4.53 12.37 10.85
CA ASN A 219 5.54 12.83 9.93
C ASN A 219 4.94 13.72 8.83
N ASP A 220 5.12 15.02 9.01
CA ASP A 220 4.59 16.04 8.09
C ASP A 220 5.30 16.02 6.73
N ALA A 221 6.60 15.71 6.69
CA ALA A 221 7.34 15.64 5.43
C ALA A 221 6.83 14.49 4.55
N ASP A 222 6.56 13.34 5.17
CA ASP A 222 5.96 12.20 4.48
C ASP A 222 4.57 12.57 3.94
N CYS A 223 3.71 13.19 4.75
CA CYS A 223 2.38 13.61 4.32
C CYS A 223 2.44 14.61 3.15
N GLU A 224 3.29 15.63 3.22
CA GLU A 224 3.46 16.59 2.14
C GLU A 224 3.97 15.92 0.86
N GLY A 225 4.94 15.02 1.00
CA GLY A 225 5.52 14.26 -0.10
C GLY A 225 4.48 13.37 -0.78
N SER A 226 3.70 12.61 0.00
CA SER A 226 2.63 11.77 -0.53
C SER A 226 1.54 12.58 -1.24
N ILE A 227 1.18 13.78 -0.76
CA ILE A 227 0.22 14.64 -1.45
C ILE A 227 0.76 15.08 -2.81
N ARG A 228 2.01 15.55 -2.85
CA ARG A 228 2.64 16.00 -4.10
C ARG A 228 2.73 14.86 -5.11
N LEU A 229 3.22 13.70 -4.66
CA LEU A 229 3.36 12.51 -5.48
C LEU A 229 2.00 12.05 -6.02
N PHE A 230 1.00 11.89 -5.14
CA PHE A 230 -0.32 11.43 -5.56
C PHE A 230 -1.00 12.39 -6.56
N VAL A 231 -0.88 13.70 -6.33
CA VAL A 231 -1.40 14.71 -7.27
C VAL A 231 -0.69 14.63 -8.62
N GLU A 232 0.64 14.52 -8.62
CA GLU A 232 1.45 14.38 -9.83
C GLU A 232 1.07 13.12 -10.61
N GLU A 233 1.01 11.96 -9.96
CA GLU A 233 0.69 10.68 -10.59
C GLU A 233 -0.72 10.66 -11.20
N ASN A 234 -1.69 11.31 -10.56
CA ASN A 234 -3.08 11.28 -11.02
C ASN A 234 -3.43 12.37 -12.05
N LEU A 235 -2.67 13.48 -12.10
CA LEU A 235 -3.02 14.65 -12.91
C LEU A 235 -1.93 15.09 -13.87
N SER A 236 -0.69 14.63 -13.71
CA SER A 236 0.29 14.78 -14.77
C SER A 236 -0.25 14.03 -15.98
N LYS A 237 -0.44 14.78 -17.08
CA LYS A 237 -0.57 14.11 -18.37
C LYS A 237 0.76 13.41 -18.56
N GLU A 238 0.78 12.08 -18.72
CA GLU A 238 1.90 11.44 -19.39
C GLU A 238 2.18 12.31 -20.61
N LYS A 239 3.35 12.97 -20.63
CA LYS A 239 3.73 13.76 -21.80
C LYS A 239 3.77 12.76 -22.96
N GLU A 240 2.75 12.83 -23.81
CA GLU A 240 2.76 12.20 -25.14
C GLU A 240 4.01 12.60 -25.91
#